data_AF-A3ZWS5-F1
#
_entry.id   AF-A3ZWS5-F1
#
_cell.length_a   1.000
_cell.length_b   1.000
_cell.length_c   1.000
_cell.angle_alpha   90.00
_cell.angle_beta   90.00
_cell.angle_gamma   90.00
#
_symmetry.space_group_name_H-M   'P 1'
#
loop_
_entity.id
_entity.type
_entity.pdbx_description
1 polymer ?
#
loop_
_entity_poly.entity_id
_entity_poly.type
_entity_poly.pdbx_seq_one_letter_code
_entity_poly.pdbx_strand_id
1 'polypeptide(L)'
;MDWIREQLPYLAFFGGLVLLTWVMLRRVWTRQRKTKKETSNAPLVHVPHSTDRPFTMSGGPNDLQRWQSEMLTITRQFQAELNTKIHYLQQAMTLAQEDAQRLQALLDAAKQQGIDVTSPAIDPLQQAMEVAARFDADAAPDFGVVTETLCDAKKKNELYALSDEGKSVEEIAAAMEMDLVAVEMVLSMRG
;
A
#
# COMPACT_ATOMS: atom_id res chain seq x y z
N MET A 1 49.15 42.73 30.33
CA MET A 1 48.90 41.92 29.11
C MET A 1 47.86 40.86 29.47
N ASP A 2 46.66 41.31 29.86
CA ASP A 2 45.71 40.45 30.59
C ASP A 2 44.52 40.05 29.71
N TRP A 3 44.26 40.84 28.65
CA TRP A 3 43.26 40.56 27.63
C TRP A 3 43.51 39.24 26.87
N ILE A 4 44.77 38.81 26.74
CA ILE A 4 45.14 37.54 26.10
C ILE A 4 44.75 36.34 26.97
N ARG A 5 44.80 36.49 28.31
CA ARG A 5 44.44 35.41 29.25
C ARG A 5 42.93 35.21 29.32
N GLU A 6 42.15 36.26 29.14
CA GLU A 6 40.67 36.18 29.08
C GLU A 6 40.17 35.54 27.77
N GLN A 7 40.91 35.66 26.67
CA GLN A 7 40.52 35.09 25.37
C GLN A 7 41.02 33.65 25.13
N LEU A 8 41.97 33.17 25.94
CA LEU A 8 42.51 31.82 25.92
C LEU A 8 41.43 30.70 25.94
N PRO A 9 40.38 30.75 26.78
CA PRO A 9 39.33 29.72 26.77
C PRO A 9 38.50 29.73 25.47
N TYR A 10 38.22 30.90 24.90
CA TYR A 10 37.48 31.01 23.64
C TYR A 10 38.29 30.45 22.46
N LEU A 11 39.58 30.76 22.40
CA LEU A 11 40.48 30.22 21.38
C LEU A 11 40.61 28.70 21.47
N ALA A 12 40.68 28.14 22.68
CA ALA A 12 40.69 26.69 22.88
C ALA A 12 39.37 26.02 22.44
N PHE A 13 38.23 26.65 22.75
CA PHE A 13 36.91 26.13 22.35
C PHE A 13 36.71 26.16 20.83
N PHE A 14 36.95 27.29 20.18
CA PHE A 14 36.83 27.40 18.72
C PHE A 14 37.87 26.54 17.99
N GLY A 15 39.09 26.43 18.53
CA GLY A 15 40.10 25.51 18.00
C GLY A 15 39.64 24.06 18.04
N GLY A 16 39.03 23.63 19.16
CA GLY A 16 38.44 22.30 19.29
C GLY A 16 37.30 22.05 18.30
N LEU A 17 36.41 23.03 18.12
CA LEU A 17 35.29 22.95 17.17
C LEU A 17 35.79 22.79 15.73
N VAL A 18 36.73 23.64 15.30
CA VAL A 18 37.31 23.59 13.95
C VAL A 18 38.00 22.25 13.70
N LEU A 19 38.75 21.74 14.69
CA LEU A 19 39.43 20.46 14.57
C LEU A 19 38.45 19.28 14.46
N LEU A 20 37.35 19.31 15.21
CA LEU A 20 36.30 18.29 15.15
C LEU A 20 35.56 18.31 13.80
N THR A 21 35.21 19.51 13.30
CA THR A 21 34.61 19.68 11.97
C THR A 21 35.55 19.17 10.87
N TRP A 22 36.84 19.48 10.96
CA TRP A 22 37.85 19.01 10.01
C TRP A 22 37.98 17.48 9.99
N VAL A 23 38.01 16.83 11.16
CA VAL A 23 38.11 15.37 11.27
C VAL A 23 36.86 14.70 10.69
N MET A 24 35.67 15.26 10.94
CA MET A 24 34.41 14.79 10.34
C MET A 24 34.44 14.92 8.82
N LEU A 25 34.80 16.09 8.29
CA LEU A 25 34.89 16.31 6.85
C LEU A 25 35.88 15.36 6.17
N ARG A 26 37.08 15.18 6.75
CA ARG A 26 38.10 14.25 6.24
C ARG A 26 37.60 12.80 6.22
N ARG A 27 36.86 12.38 7.25
CA ARG A 27 36.28 11.03 7.33
C ARG A 27 35.16 10.83 6.30
N VAL A 28 34.32 11.84 6.07
CA VAL A 28 33.26 11.78 5.06
C VAL A 28 33.85 11.78 3.65
N TRP A 29 34.84 12.62 3.37
CA TRP A 29 35.49 12.68 2.06
C TRP A 29 36.19 11.38 1.68
N THR A 30 36.88 10.74 2.63
CA THR A 30 37.51 9.44 2.37
C THR A 30 36.49 8.34 2.07
N ARG A 31 35.32 8.37 2.72
CA ARG A 31 34.21 7.44 2.40
C ARG A 31 33.59 7.73 1.04
N GLN A 32 33.29 8.99 0.74
CA GLN A 32 32.70 9.38 -0.56
C GLN A 32 33.65 9.12 -1.74
N ARG A 33 34.97 9.24 -1.55
CA ARG A 33 35.95 8.87 -2.59
C ARG A 33 35.98 7.36 -2.85
N LYS A 34 35.67 6.51 -1.87
CA LYS A 34 35.55 5.06 -2.08
C LYS A 34 34.30 4.73 -2.88
N THR A 35 33.15 5.30 -2.51
CA THR A 35 31.90 5.03 -3.24
C THR A 35 31.94 5.56 -4.66
N LYS A 36 32.50 6.75 -4.93
CA LYS A 36 32.65 7.25 -6.31
C LYS A 36 33.55 6.39 -7.20
N LYS A 37 34.49 5.62 -6.63
CA LYS A 37 35.28 4.64 -7.39
C LYS A 37 34.46 3.40 -7.75
N GLU A 38 33.51 3.02 -6.90
CA GLU A 38 32.60 1.89 -7.13
C GLU A 38 31.44 2.24 -8.08
N THR A 39 31.01 3.50 -8.14
CA THR A 39 29.94 3.95 -9.05
C THR A 39 30.42 4.41 -10.42
N SER A 40 31.73 4.43 -10.68
CA SER A 40 32.30 4.92 -11.94
C SER A 40 32.43 3.77 -12.94
N ASN A 41 31.35 3.39 -13.62
CA ASN A 41 31.28 2.73 -14.95
C ASN A 41 32.44 1.79 -15.35
N ALA A 42 33.03 1.06 -14.41
CA ALA A 42 34.01 0.04 -14.71
C ALA A 42 33.19 -1.20 -15.07
N PRO A 43 33.37 -1.80 -16.27
CA PRO A 43 32.69 -3.03 -16.62
C PRO A 43 32.99 -4.04 -15.50
N LEU A 44 31.94 -4.64 -14.92
CA LEU A 44 32.06 -5.58 -13.82
C LEU A 44 33.17 -6.58 -14.14
N VAL A 45 34.29 -6.49 -13.42
CA VAL A 45 35.33 -7.51 -13.50
C VAL A 45 34.66 -8.79 -13.05
N HIS A 46 34.50 -9.71 -13.99
CA HIS A 46 33.94 -11.02 -13.73
C HIS A 46 34.86 -11.71 -12.73
N VAL A 47 34.44 -11.73 -11.47
CA VAL A 47 35.17 -12.43 -10.41
C VAL A 47 34.90 -13.92 -10.65
N PRO A 48 35.93 -14.74 -10.93
CA PRO A 48 35.72 -16.16 -11.15
C PRO A 48 35.11 -16.78 -9.90
N HIS A 49 34.00 -17.49 -10.07
CA HIS A 49 33.33 -18.21 -8.99
C HIS A 49 34.30 -19.24 -8.39
N SER A 50 34.70 -19.03 -7.13
CA SER A 50 35.32 -20.08 -6.34
C SER A 50 34.23 -21.07 -5.91
N THR A 51 34.31 -22.31 -6.39
CA THR A 51 33.36 -23.41 -6.12
C THR A 51 33.29 -23.84 -4.65
N ASP A 52 34.09 -23.22 -3.78
CA ASP A 52 34.42 -23.69 -2.43
C ASP A 52 33.81 -22.82 -1.30
N ARG A 53 32.87 -21.92 -1.62
CA ARG A 53 32.17 -21.15 -0.58
C ARG A 53 30.93 -21.89 -0.08
N PRO A 54 30.78 -22.11 1.23
CA PRO A 54 29.55 -22.65 1.80
C PRO A 54 28.40 -21.70 1.48
N PHE A 55 27.26 -22.25 1.07
CA PHE A 55 26.04 -21.53 0.74
C PHE A 55 25.60 -20.66 1.92
N THR A 56 25.98 -19.38 1.93
CA THR A 56 25.46 -18.39 2.87
C THR A 56 24.23 -17.75 2.24
N MET A 57 23.16 -17.50 3.01
CA MET A 57 21.95 -16.81 2.51
C MET A 57 22.24 -15.41 1.92
N SER A 58 23.42 -14.83 2.16
CA SER A 58 23.88 -13.57 1.56
C SER A 58 24.52 -13.71 0.17
N GLY A 59 24.75 -14.94 -0.30
CA GLY A 59 25.42 -15.27 -1.55
C GLY A 59 24.55 -15.98 -2.58
N GLY A 60 23.22 -15.86 -2.48
CA GLY A 60 22.31 -16.28 -3.54
C GLY A 60 22.65 -15.59 -4.87
N PRO A 61 22.32 -16.18 -6.03
CA PRO A 61 22.60 -15.59 -7.35
C PRO A 61 22.20 -14.12 -7.35
N ASN A 62 23.06 -13.25 -7.91
CA ASN A 62 22.80 -11.80 -7.97
C ASN A 62 21.41 -11.51 -8.56
N ASP A 63 20.97 -12.36 -9.50
CA ASP A 63 19.63 -12.31 -10.09
C ASP A 63 18.50 -12.49 -9.06
N LEU A 64 18.68 -13.33 -8.03
CA LEU A 64 17.67 -13.51 -6.98
C LEU A 64 17.57 -12.27 -6.09
N GLN A 65 18.70 -11.67 -5.71
CA GLN A 65 18.70 -10.43 -4.91
C GLN A 65 18.12 -9.26 -5.71
N ARG A 66 18.47 -9.18 -7.00
CA ARG A 66 17.89 -8.22 -7.93
C ARG A 66 16.39 -8.41 -8.04
N TRP A 67 15.92 -9.63 -8.28
CA TRP A 67 14.50 -9.96 -8.34
C TRP A 67 13.77 -9.61 -7.05
N GLN A 68 14.35 -9.90 -5.88
CA GLN A 68 13.78 -9.49 -4.59
C GLN A 68 13.64 -7.97 -4.47
N SER A 69 14.66 -7.21 -4.90
CA SER A 69 14.60 -5.75 -4.87
C SER A 69 13.59 -5.17 -5.86
N GLU A 70 13.48 -5.76 -7.05
CA GLU A 70 12.50 -5.38 -8.08
C GLU A 70 11.08 -5.69 -7.58
N MET A 71 10.84 -6.89 -7.05
CA MET A 71 9.56 -7.27 -6.45
C MET A 71 9.17 -6.36 -5.29
N LEU A 72 10.08 -6.07 -4.35
CA LEU A 72 9.80 -5.13 -3.25
C LEU A 72 9.45 -3.73 -3.74
N THR A 73 10.08 -3.28 -4.83
CA THR A 73 9.78 -1.97 -5.43
C THR A 73 8.40 -1.98 -6.07
N ILE A 74 8.06 -3.04 -6.80
CA ILE A 74 6.75 -3.24 -7.43
C ILE A 74 5.66 -3.30 -6.36
N THR A 75 5.84 -4.06 -5.28
CA THR A 75 4.87 -4.13 -4.16
C THR A 75 4.63 -2.77 -3.53
N ARG A 76 5.68 -1.97 -3.32
CA ARG A 76 5.53 -0.61 -2.78
C ARG A 76 4.76 0.30 -3.73
N GLN A 77 5.01 0.19 -5.03
CA GLN A 77 4.27 0.95 -6.03
C GLN A 77 2.79 0.57 -6.04
N PHE A 78 2.47 -0.74 -6.07
CA PHE A 78 1.08 -1.21 -5.99
C PHE A 78 0.39 -0.75 -4.71
N GLN A 79 1.09 -0.81 -3.57
CA GLN A 79 0.54 -0.32 -2.31
C GLN A 79 0.17 1.17 -2.38
N ALA A 80 1.03 1.99 -3.01
CA ALA A 80 0.77 3.42 -3.17
C ALA A 80 -0.42 3.70 -4.11
N GLU A 81 -0.50 2.97 -5.23
CA GLU A 81 -1.62 3.08 -6.18
C GLU A 81 -2.94 2.65 -5.56
N LEU A 82 -2.97 1.52 -4.84
CA LEU A 82 -4.16 1.04 -4.15
C LEU A 82 -4.63 2.01 -3.06
N ASN A 83 -3.72 2.48 -2.20
CA ASN A 83 -4.06 3.46 -1.17
C ASN A 83 -4.66 4.73 -1.78
N THR A 84 -4.13 5.20 -2.91
CA THR A 84 -4.66 6.39 -3.60
C THR A 84 -6.06 6.15 -4.14
N LYS A 85 -6.31 4.97 -4.74
CA LYS A 85 -7.64 4.60 -5.26
C LYS A 85 -8.67 4.43 -4.14
N ILE A 86 -8.29 3.80 -3.04
CA ILE A 86 -9.15 3.65 -1.86
C ILE A 86 -9.54 5.03 -1.31
N HIS A 87 -8.57 5.92 -1.15
CA HIS A 87 -8.84 7.28 -0.68
C HIS A 87 -9.79 8.04 -1.64
N TYR A 88 -9.63 7.88 -2.95
CA TYR A 88 -10.53 8.49 -3.92
C TYR A 88 -11.96 7.93 -3.82
N LEU A 89 -12.10 6.61 -3.66
CA LEU A 89 -13.40 5.96 -3.50
C LEU A 89 -14.08 6.38 -2.19
N GLN A 90 -13.34 6.45 -1.09
CA GLN A 90 -13.85 6.95 0.19
C GLN A 90 -14.36 8.38 0.07
N GLN A 91 -13.61 9.26 -0.62
CA GLN A 91 -14.03 10.64 -0.85
C GLN A 91 -15.26 10.73 -1.76
N ALA A 92 -15.33 9.90 -2.80
CA ALA A 92 -16.49 9.83 -3.67
C ALA A 92 -17.73 9.34 -2.91
N MET A 93 -17.58 8.36 -2.01
CA MET A 93 -18.65 7.85 -1.16
C MET A 93 -19.15 8.91 -0.19
N THR A 94 -18.25 9.64 0.48
CA THR A 94 -18.66 10.74 1.38
C THR A 94 -19.44 11.82 0.64
N LEU A 95 -19.00 12.18 -0.58
CA LEU A 95 -19.68 13.18 -1.39
C LEU A 95 -21.06 12.70 -1.85
N ALA A 96 -21.17 11.43 -2.28
CA ALA A 96 -22.44 10.83 -2.64
C ALA A 96 -23.42 10.79 -1.45
N GLN A 97 -22.91 10.56 -0.24
CA GLN A 97 -23.73 10.54 0.98
C GLN A 97 -24.23 11.94 1.37
N GLU A 98 -23.39 12.97 1.22
CA GLU A 98 -23.79 14.37 1.39
C GLU A 98 -24.87 14.78 0.38
N ASP A 99 -24.70 14.41 -0.89
CA ASP A 99 -25.69 14.68 -1.94
C ASP A 99 -27.01 13.95 -1.69
N ALA A 100 -26.96 12.69 -1.26
CA ALA A 100 -28.16 11.93 -0.89
C ALA A 100 -28.90 12.58 0.30
N GLN A 101 -28.18 13.01 1.34
CA GLN A 101 -28.78 13.71 2.48
C GLN A 101 -29.41 15.05 2.05
N ARG A 102 -28.75 15.78 1.15
CA ARG A 102 -29.28 17.04 0.60
C ARG A 102 -30.55 16.81 -0.20
N LEU A 103 -30.59 15.78 -1.05
CA LEU A 103 -31.77 15.42 -1.82
C LEU A 103 -32.92 15.00 -0.88
N GLN A 104 -32.63 14.19 0.14
CA GLN A 104 -33.60 13.79 1.16
C GLN A 104 -34.23 15.03 1.83
N ALA A 105 -33.41 15.98 2.26
CA ALA A 105 -33.87 17.21 2.92
C ALA A 105 -34.76 18.08 2.00
N LEU A 106 -34.41 18.18 0.70
CA LEU A 106 -35.24 18.88 -0.28
C LEU A 106 -36.58 18.17 -0.50
N LEU A 107 -36.57 16.84 -0.52
CA LEU A 107 -37.75 16.01 -0.72
C LEU A 107 -38.70 16.11 0.49
N ASP A 108 -38.15 16.14 1.71
CA ASP A 108 -38.91 16.36 2.94
C ASP A 108 -39.50 17.79 3.00
N ALA A 109 -38.74 18.80 2.58
CA ALA A 109 -39.24 20.18 2.48
C ALA A 109 -40.37 20.31 1.44
N ALA A 110 -40.25 19.65 0.29
CA ALA A 110 -41.28 19.63 -0.74
C ALA A 110 -42.58 18.94 -0.25
N LYS A 111 -42.45 17.82 0.48
CA LYS A 111 -43.58 17.13 1.13
C LYS A 111 -44.30 18.05 2.12
N GLN A 112 -43.56 18.81 2.94
CA GLN A 112 -44.16 19.76 3.90
C GLN A 112 -44.93 20.90 3.21
N GLN A 113 -44.58 21.25 1.98
CA GLN A 113 -45.28 22.26 1.17
C GLN A 113 -46.51 21.70 0.44
N GLY A 114 -46.85 20.42 0.64
CA GLY A 114 -48.02 19.78 0.01
C GLY A 114 -47.86 19.56 -1.49
N ILE A 115 -46.63 19.63 -2.01
CA ILE A 115 -46.32 19.24 -3.38
C ILE A 115 -46.33 17.71 -3.38
N ASP A 116 -47.33 17.13 -4.05
CA ASP A 116 -47.48 15.69 -4.16
C ASP A 116 -46.33 15.13 -5.02
N VAL A 117 -45.26 14.70 -4.36
CA VAL A 117 -44.04 14.19 -5.01
C VAL A 117 -44.22 12.74 -5.49
N THR A 118 -45.46 12.29 -5.71
CA THR A 118 -45.78 10.98 -6.29
C THR A 118 -45.53 11.01 -7.80
N SER A 119 -44.30 11.30 -8.20
CA SER A 119 -43.83 11.22 -9.57
C SER A 119 -43.03 9.93 -9.74
N PRO A 120 -43.17 9.18 -10.85
CA PRO A 120 -42.46 7.92 -11.11
C PRO A 120 -40.92 8.01 -11.13
N ALA A 121 -40.36 9.19 -10.87
CA ALA A 121 -38.93 9.44 -10.72
C ALA A 121 -38.40 9.20 -9.30
N ILE A 122 -39.25 9.07 -8.26
CA ILE A 122 -38.78 8.89 -6.87
C ILE A 122 -38.57 7.43 -6.51
N ASP A 123 -39.41 6.53 -6.99
CA ASP A 123 -39.23 5.08 -6.82
C ASP A 123 -37.82 4.59 -7.21
N PRO A 124 -37.26 4.95 -8.38
CA PRO A 124 -35.90 4.52 -8.73
C PRO A 124 -34.83 5.18 -7.84
N LEU A 125 -35.07 6.39 -7.33
CA LEU A 125 -34.17 7.08 -6.42
C LEU A 125 -34.17 6.42 -5.04
N GLN A 126 -35.34 6.04 -4.54
CA GLN A 126 -35.51 5.35 -3.26
C GLN A 126 -34.92 3.93 -3.32
N GLN A 127 -35.06 3.24 -4.45
CA GLN A 127 -34.43 1.95 -4.69
C GLN A 127 -32.90 2.07 -4.78
N ALA A 128 -32.37 3.11 -5.44
CA ALA A 128 -30.92 3.37 -5.48
C ALA A 128 -30.35 3.70 -4.09
N MET A 129 -31.10 4.44 -3.27
CA MET A 129 -30.72 4.73 -1.89
C MET A 129 -30.77 3.49 -0.99
N GLU A 130 -31.74 2.59 -1.18
CA GLU A 130 -31.79 1.32 -0.45
C GLU A 130 -30.59 0.42 -0.80
N VAL A 131 -30.20 0.37 -2.07
CA VAL A 131 -28.99 -0.35 -2.51
C VAL A 131 -27.73 0.29 -1.91
N ALA A 132 -27.63 1.62 -1.93
CA ALA A 132 -26.51 2.34 -1.30
C ALA A 132 -26.45 2.11 0.22
N ALA A 133 -27.60 2.00 0.90
CA ALA A 133 -27.67 1.70 2.33
C ALA A 133 -27.31 0.25 2.68
N ARG A 134 -27.37 -0.69 1.72
CA ARG A 134 -26.85 -2.06 1.88
C ARG A 134 -25.33 -2.14 1.75
N PHE A 135 -24.69 -1.13 1.17
CA PHE A 135 -23.23 -1.02 1.18
C PHE A 135 -22.79 -0.44 2.52
N ASP A 136 -22.50 -1.31 3.47
CA ASP A 136 -21.94 -0.94 4.76
C ASP A 136 -20.46 -0.53 4.58
N ALA A 137 -20.14 0.74 4.85
CA ALA A 137 -18.78 1.29 4.73
C ALA A 137 -17.79 0.63 5.71
N ASP A 138 -18.32 0.03 6.79
CA ASP A 138 -17.56 -0.70 7.81
C ASP A 138 -17.49 -2.21 7.54
N ALA A 139 -18.26 -2.74 6.57
CA ALA A 139 -18.06 -4.09 6.02
C ALA A 139 -16.92 -4.05 5.00
N ALA A 140 -15.73 -3.65 5.46
CA ALA A 140 -14.52 -3.92 4.71
C ALA A 140 -14.43 -5.44 4.51
N PRO A 141 -14.30 -5.94 3.27
CA PRO A 141 -14.11 -7.37 3.06
C PRO A 141 -12.88 -7.80 3.86
N ASP A 142 -12.95 -8.94 4.54
CA ASP A 142 -11.82 -9.44 5.32
C ASP A 142 -10.69 -9.86 4.37
N PHE A 143 -9.83 -8.88 4.04
CA PHE A 143 -8.67 -9.07 3.19
C PHE A 143 -7.68 -10.08 3.79
N GLY A 144 -7.76 -10.37 5.10
CA GLY A 144 -7.00 -11.45 5.73
C GLY A 144 -7.41 -12.81 5.19
N VAL A 145 -8.71 -13.07 5.09
CA VAL A 145 -9.25 -14.33 4.56
C VAL A 145 -9.00 -14.45 3.06
N VAL A 146 -9.10 -13.36 2.30
CA VAL A 146 -8.76 -13.32 0.86
C VAL A 146 -7.27 -13.63 0.65
N THR A 147 -6.38 -13.00 1.42
CA THR A 147 -4.93 -13.24 1.27
C THR A 147 -4.54 -14.64 1.71
N GLU A 148 -5.15 -15.19 2.76
CA GLU A 148 -4.92 -16.58 3.18
C GLU A 148 -5.36 -17.58 2.11
N THR A 149 -6.54 -17.40 1.53
CA THR A 149 -7.05 -18.29 0.49
C THR A 149 -6.30 -18.18 -0.83
N LEU A 150 -5.74 -17.01 -1.16
CA LEU A 150 -4.85 -16.85 -2.31
C LEU A 150 -3.46 -17.45 -2.09
N CYS A 151 -2.96 -17.42 -0.85
CA CYS A 151 -1.66 -18.00 -0.51
C CYS A 151 -1.71 -19.53 -0.36
N ASP A 152 -2.85 -20.09 0.04
CA ASP A 152 -3.05 -21.54 0.10
C ASP A 152 -3.56 -22.10 -1.24
N ALA A 153 -2.64 -22.69 -2.01
CA ALA A 153 -2.93 -23.31 -3.29
C ALA A 153 -4.02 -24.39 -3.22
N LYS A 154 -4.20 -25.03 -2.05
CA LYS A 154 -5.22 -26.06 -1.86
C LYS A 154 -6.62 -25.44 -1.78
N LYS A 155 -6.79 -24.42 -0.93
CA LYS A 155 -8.07 -23.69 -0.75
C LYS A 155 -8.51 -22.99 -2.04
N LYS A 156 -7.55 -22.38 -2.75
CA LYS A 156 -7.81 -21.76 -4.06
C LYS A 156 -8.34 -22.76 -5.10
N ASN A 157 -7.73 -23.95 -5.18
CA ASN A 157 -8.16 -24.97 -6.13
C ASN A 157 -9.53 -25.57 -5.76
N GLU A 158 -9.82 -25.69 -4.47
CA GLU A 158 -11.13 -26.15 -3.97
C GLU A 158 -12.24 -25.15 -4.31
N LEU A 159 -11.99 -23.85 -4.11
CA LEU A 159 -12.90 -22.77 -4.49
C LEU A 159 -13.19 -22.77 -6.01
N TYR A 160 -12.17 -23.01 -6.84
CA TYR A 160 -12.35 -23.12 -8.30
C TYR A 160 -13.07 -24.39 -8.71
N ALA A 161 -12.84 -25.52 -8.04
CA ALA A 161 -13.57 -26.76 -8.29
C ALA A 161 -15.07 -26.60 -7.95
N LEU A 162 -15.39 -25.96 -6.82
CA LEU A 162 -16.78 -25.67 -6.43
C LEU A 162 -17.47 -24.72 -7.41
N SER A 163 -16.74 -23.76 -7.97
CA SER A 163 -17.25 -22.90 -9.04
C SER A 163 -17.46 -23.66 -10.36
N ASP A 164 -16.56 -24.59 -10.71
CA ASP A 164 -16.69 -25.44 -11.90
C ASP A 164 -17.84 -26.44 -11.79
N GLU A 165 -18.23 -26.82 -10.56
CA GLU A 165 -19.44 -27.58 -10.27
C GLU A 165 -20.74 -26.77 -10.46
N GLY A 166 -20.65 -25.47 -10.72
CA GLY A 166 -21.78 -24.58 -10.95
C GLY A 166 -22.49 -24.08 -9.68
N LYS A 167 -21.86 -24.20 -8.52
CA LYS A 167 -22.39 -23.67 -7.25
C LYS A 167 -22.43 -22.15 -7.26
N SER A 168 -23.43 -21.58 -6.60
CA SER A 168 -23.57 -20.12 -6.49
C SER A 168 -22.52 -19.54 -5.53
N VAL A 169 -22.23 -18.24 -5.66
CA VAL A 169 -21.26 -17.55 -4.79
C VAL A 169 -21.66 -17.63 -3.31
N GLU A 170 -22.96 -17.59 -3.01
CA GLU A 170 -23.52 -17.74 -1.66
C GLU A 170 -23.27 -19.14 -1.08
N GLU A 171 -23.43 -20.19 -1.90
CA GLU A 171 -23.19 -21.57 -1.49
C GLU A 171 -21.71 -21.85 -1.26
N ILE A 172 -20.83 -21.27 -2.07
CA ILE A 172 -19.37 -21.39 -1.91
C ILE A 172 -18.92 -20.65 -0.65
N ALA A 173 -19.44 -19.44 -0.42
CA ALA A 173 -19.18 -18.65 0.79
C ALA A 173 -19.60 -19.41 2.06
N ALA A 174 -20.79 -20.01 2.06
CA ALA A 174 -21.28 -20.82 3.17
C ALA A 174 -20.46 -22.11 3.37
N ALA A 175 -20.04 -22.78 2.29
CA ALA A 175 -19.27 -24.02 2.35
C ALA A 175 -17.84 -23.82 2.85
N MET A 176 -17.24 -22.66 2.56
CA MET A 176 -15.85 -22.34 2.91
C MET A 176 -15.72 -21.43 4.14
N GLU A 177 -16.84 -21.07 4.77
CA GLU A 177 -16.90 -20.08 5.87
C GLU A 177 -16.21 -18.76 5.49
N MET A 178 -16.37 -18.34 4.24
CA MET A 178 -15.76 -17.12 3.70
C MET A 178 -16.81 -16.03 3.53
N ASP A 179 -16.35 -14.78 3.56
CA ASP A 179 -17.17 -13.65 3.17
C ASP A 179 -17.58 -13.73 1.68
N LEU A 180 -18.81 -13.32 1.38
CA LEU A 180 -19.36 -13.36 0.02
C LEU A 180 -18.49 -12.56 -0.95
N VAL A 181 -18.09 -11.36 -0.52
CA VAL A 181 -17.28 -10.43 -1.32
C VAL A 181 -15.87 -11.00 -1.55
N ALA A 182 -15.33 -11.71 -0.56
CA ALA A 182 -14.05 -12.41 -0.68
C ALA A 182 -14.07 -13.49 -1.77
N VAL A 183 -15.13 -14.31 -1.81
CA VAL A 183 -15.28 -15.36 -2.84
C VAL A 183 -15.43 -14.75 -4.23
N GLU A 184 -16.25 -13.71 -4.38
CA GLU A 184 -16.42 -13.00 -5.65
C GLU A 184 -15.09 -12.41 -6.15
N MET A 185 -14.31 -11.82 -5.25
CA MET A 185 -12.99 -11.27 -5.57
C MET A 185 -12.01 -12.37 -6.04
N VAL A 186 -11.95 -13.52 -5.37
CA VAL A 186 -11.06 -14.65 -5.75
C VAL A 186 -11.46 -15.26 -7.09
N LEU A 187 -12.76 -15.36 -7.38
CA LEU A 187 -13.27 -15.84 -8.67
C LEU A 187 -13.00 -14.84 -9.81
N SER A 188 -13.11 -13.53 -9.55
CA SER A 188 -12.85 -12.50 -10.56
C SER A 188 -11.41 -12.50 -11.09
N MET A 189 -10.44 -12.98 -10.30
CA MET A 189 -9.03 -13.10 -10.68
C MET A 189 -8.68 -14.37 -11.48
N ARG A 190 -9.66 -15.26 -11.73
CA ARG A 190 -9.46 -16.47 -12.55
C ARG A 190 -9.43 -16.17 -14.06
N GLY A 191 -10.09 -15.08 -14.48
CA GLY A 191 -10.10 -14.61 -15.87
C GLY A 191 -8.86 -13.81 -16.24
#